data_AF-A0A0R3Q4R2-F1
#
_entry.id   AF-A0A0R3Q4R2-F1
#
_cell.length_a   1.000
_cell.length_b   1.000
_cell.length_c   1.000
_cell.angle_alpha   90.00
_cell.angle_beta   90.00
_cell.angle_gamma   90.00
#
_symmetry.space_group_name_H-M   'P 1'
#
loop_
_entity.id
_entity.type
_entity.pdbx_description
1 polymer ?
#
loop_
_entity_poly.entity_id
_entity_poly.type
_entity_poly.pdbx_seq_one_letter_code
_entity_poly.pdbx_strand_id
1 'polypeptide(L)'
;LRSIDEQFDKLYEEYNETEDENEVEAEEFLLDPSSDRMKMLVEDFKKKRMELVLQKDVLSQCYPETNDEALEVDEQMEKITIICPKKKKIKWDCETAVSAYSNIYNRPAVIVDSSRKQKLKSVLRQIEKMDYSVQSGTKSAISRVSSATMKRRGETAEERKARKASIKMIRAERRAEKKCNKLTFKEERKKAASCCHGSIIRMMPIV
;
A
#
# COMPACT_ATOMS: atom_id res chain seq x y z
N LEU A 1 -30.17 -12.88 50.85
CA LEU A 1 -29.28 -12.21 49.88
C LEU A 1 -28.19 -13.22 49.57
N ARG A 2 -28.13 -13.74 48.34
CA ARG A 2 -27.02 -14.64 47.98
C ARG A 2 -25.73 -13.83 47.99
N SER A 3 -24.66 -14.42 48.48
CA SER A 3 -23.32 -13.81 48.49
C SER A 3 -22.92 -13.47 47.05
N ILE A 4 -22.19 -12.37 46.86
CA ILE A 4 -21.65 -11.99 45.55
C ILE A 4 -20.84 -13.14 44.94
N ASP A 5 -20.15 -13.91 45.79
CA ASP A 5 -19.37 -15.09 45.38
C ASP A 5 -20.25 -16.18 44.76
N GLU A 6 -21.44 -16.48 45.31
CA GLU A 6 -22.37 -17.46 44.71
C GLU A 6 -22.93 -16.99 43.36
N GLN A 7 -23.01 -15.68 43.14
CA GLN A 7 -23.44 -15.12 41.85
C GLN A 7 -22.30 -15.19 40.82
N PHE A 8 -21.06 -14.98 41.27
CA PHE A 8 -19.87 -15.12 40.46
C PHE A 8 -19.61 -16.56 40.04
N ASP A 9 -19.72 -17.51 40.98
CA ASP A 9 -19.52 -18.94 40.69
C ASP A 9 -20.52 -19.43 39.63
N LYS A 10 -21.79 -19.03 39.74
CA LYS A 10 -22.81 -19.36 38.73
C LYS A 10 -22.52 -18.79 37.35
N LEU A 11 -22.09 -17.53 37.31
CA LEU A 11 -21.72 -16.89 36.05
C LEU A 11 -20.50 -17.61 35.45
N TYR A 12 -19.52 -17.98 36.27
CA TYR A 12 -18.33 -18.69 35.83
C TYR A 12 -18.63 -20.08 35.27
N GLU A 13 -19.56 -20.83 35.87
CA GLU A 13 -20.03 -22.12 35.34
C GLU A 13 -20.75 -21.98 33.99
N GLU A 14 -21.60 -20.97 33.82
CA GLU A 14 -22.32 -20.69 32.55
C GLU A 14 -21.36 -20.36 31.39
N TYR A 15 -20.26 -19.65 31.67
CA TYR A 15 -19.22 -19.37 30.68
C TYR A 15 -18.29 -20.57 30.41
N ASN A 16 -18.04 -21.44 31.40
CA ASN A 16 -17.20 -22.62 31.21
C ASN A 16 -17.93 -23.76 30.49
N GLU A 17 -19.24 -23.91 30.68
CA GLU A 17 -20.05 -24.88 29.90
C GLU A 17 -20.11 -24.50 28.41
N THR A 18 -19.95 -23.21 28.07
CA THR A 18 -20.06 -22.72 26.68
C THR A 18 -18.72 -22.67 25.93
N GLU A 19 -17.57 -22.83 26.57
CA GLU A 19 -16.25 -22.76 25.88
C GLU A 19 -16.03 -23.90 24.85
N ASP A 20 -16.71 -25.04 25.01
CA ASP A 20 -16.75 -26.12 24.01
C ASP A 20 -17.93 -26.02 23.01
N GLU A 21 -18.92 -25.16 23.26
CA GLU A 21 -20.11 -24.99 22.39
C GLU A 21 -20.00 -23.79 21.42
N ASN A 22 -19.13 -22.82 21.71
CA ASN A 22 -18.91 -21.63 20.86
C ASN A 22 -18.34 -21.95 19.46
N GLU A 23 -17.74 -23.13 19.25
CA GLU A 23 -17.30 -23.58 17.92
C GLU A 23 -18.45 -24.19 17.10
N VAL A 24 -19.52 -24.66 17.76
CA VAL A 24 -20.70 -25.27 17.11
C VAL A 24 -21.82 -24.24 16.88
N GLU A 25 -22.00 -23.30 17.81
CA GLU A 25 -23.09 -22.30 17.73
C GLU A 25 -22.84 -21.23 16.65
N ALA A 26 -21.58 -20.95 16.30
CA ALA A 26 -21.23 -20.07 15.20
C ALA A 26 -21.74 -20.58 13.85
N GLU A 27 -21.80 -21.90 13.67
CA GLU A 27 -22.21 -22.54 12.41
C GLU A 27 -23.74 -22.53 12.23
N GLU A 28 -24.52 -22.44 13.32
CA GLU A 28 -25.99 -22.43 13.31
C GLU A 28 -26.59 -21.08 12.87
N PHE A 29 -25.84 -19.97 12.99
CA PHE A 29 -26.27 -18.64 12.53
C PHE A 29 -25.87 -18.31 11.07
N LEU A 30 -25.01 -19.12 10.45
CA LEU A 30 -24.65 -18.95 9.03
C LEU A 30 -25.74 -19.55 8.13
N LEU A 31 -26.57 -18.69 7.55
CA LEU A 31 -27.45 -19.12 6.47
C LEU A 31 -26.60 -19.60 5.28
N ASP A 32 -26.79 -20.86 4.88
CA ASP A 32 -26.22 -21.38 3.64
C ASP A 32 -26.55 -20.43 2.46
N PRO A 33 -25.55 -19.97 1.69
CA PRO A 33 -25.74 -19.14 0.51
C PRO A 33 -26.73 -19.70 -0.51
N SER A 34 -26.94 -21.02 -0.56
CA SER A 34 -27.88 -21.70 -1.46
C SER A 34 -29.28 -21.88 -0.87
N SER A 35 -29.46 -21.62 0.43
CA SER A 35 -30.72 -21.78 1.15
C SER A 35 -31.81 -20.85 0.61
N ASP A 36 -33.05 -21.33 0.62
CA ASP A 36 -34.21 -20.55 0.17
C ASP A 36 -34.44 -19.30 1.02
N ARG A 37 -34.03 -19.32 2.30
CA ARG A 37 -34.08 -18.14 3.18
C ARG A 37 -33.16 -17.02 2.69
N MET A 38 -31.97 -17.37 2.15
CA MET A 38 -31.05 -16.38 1.56
C MET A 38 -31.63 -15.78 0.27
N LYS A 39 -32.29 -16.59 -0.57
CA LYS A 39 -32.95 -16.11 -1.79
C LYS A 39 -34.06 -15.12 -1.49
N MET A 40 -34.85 -15.35 -0.44
CA MET A 40 -35.90 -14.41 -0.01
C MET A 40 -35.31 -13.05 0.41
N LEU A 41 -34.24 -13.05 1.21
CA LEU A 41 -33.56 -11.81 1.65
C LEU A 41 -33.00 -11.00 0.47
N VAL A 42 -32.46 -11.67 -0.54
CA VAL A 42 -31.96 -11.03 -1.77
C VAL A 42 -33.08 -10.35 -2.54
N GLU A 43 -34.24 -11.00 -2.67
CA GLU A 43 -35.39 -10.40 -3.37
C GLU A 43 -35.99 -9.22 -2.61
N ASP A 44 -36.03 -9.28 -1.28
CA ASP A 44 -36.47 -8.15 -0.45
C ASP A 44 -35.50 -6.97 -0.56
N PHE A 45 -34.19 -7.23 -0.61
CA PHE A 45 -33.19 -6.18 -0.85
C PHE A 45 -33.36 -5.52 -2.22
N LYS A 46 -33.59 -6.31 -3.28
CA LYS A 46 -33.84 -5.78 -4.63
C LYS A 46 -35.08 -4.89 -4.67
N LYS A 47 -36.18 -5.30 -4.02
CA LYS A 47 -37.41 -4.48 -3.93
C LYS A 47 -37.19 -3.18 -3.16
N LYS A 48 -36.25 -3.16 -2.22
CA LYS A 48 -35.93 -2.00 -1.37
C LYS A 48 -34.87 -1.07 -1.97
N ARG A 49 -34.33 -1.38 -3.15
CA ARG A 49 -33.40 -0.48 -3.86
C ARG A 49 -34.14 0.77 -4.32
N MET A 50 -34.06 1.82 -3.51
CA MET A 50 -34.38 3.18 -3.95
C MET A 50 -33.24 3.65 -4.87
N GLU A 51 -33.56 3.97 -6.13
CA GLU A 51 -32.62 4.69 -7.00
C GLU A 51 -32.40 6.10 -6.43
N LEU A 52 -31.24 6.31 -5.80
CA LEU A 52 -30.78 7.64 -5.41
C LEU A 52 -30.34 8.38 -6.68
N VAL A 53 -31.28 9.03 -7.36
CA VAL A 53 -31.00 9.92 -8.49
C VAL A 53 -30.47 11.24 -7.94
N LEU A 54 -29.17 11.49 -8.11
CA LEU A 54 -28.55 12.77 -7.80
C LEU A 54 -29.00 13.79 -8.86
N GLN A 55 -29.84 14.76 -8.49
CA GLN A 55 -30.32 15.82 -9.40
C GLN A 55 -29.14 16.68 -9.89
N LYS A 56 -28.67 16.41 -11.10
CA LYS A 56 -27.49 17.05 -11.71
C LYS A 56 -27.85 18.06 -12.80
N ASP A 57 -29.02 18.70 -12.70
CA ASP A 57 -29.58 19.55 -13.77
C ASP A 57 -29.74 21.04 -13.40
N VAL A 58 -29.39 21.46 -12.18
CA VAL A 58 -29.52 22.88 -11.78
C VAL A 58 -28.31 23.73 -12.18
N LEU A 59 -27.13 23.13 -12.30
CA LEU A 59 -25.87 23.82 -12.63
C LEU A 59 -25.74 24.25 -14.11
N SER A 60 -26.53 23.67 -15.02
CA SER A 60 -26.46 23.96 -16.45
C SER A 60 -27.16 25.26 -16.84
N GLN A 61 -28.05 25.79 -16.00
CA GLN A 61 -28.80 27.03 -16.28
C GLN A 61 -28.05 28.31 -15.86
N CYS A 62 -26.93 28.20 -15.13
CA CYS A 62 -26.26 29.35 -14.51
C CYS A 62 -25.11 29.96 -15.34
N TYR A 63 -24.88 29.49 -16.58
CA TYR A 63 -23.88 30.11 -17.46
C TYR A 63 -24.55 31.14 -18.39
N PRO A 64 -24.16 32.42 -18.32
CA PRO A 64 -24.74 33.46 -19.17
C PRO A 64 -24.17 33.36 -20.60
N GLU A 65 -25.07 33.34 -21.60
CA GLU A 65 -24.73 33.59 -23.00
C GLU A 65 -24.19 35.02 -23.11
N THR A 66 -22.97 35.17 -23.63
CA THR A 66 -22.39 36.48 -23.92
C THR A 66 -23.16 37.10 -25.08
N ASN A 67 -23.77 38.24 -24.75
CA ASN A 67 -24.51 39.13 -25.62
C ASN A 67 -23.56 39.77 -26.64
N ASP A 68 -23.59 39.32 -27.90
CA ASP A 68 -22.93 40.00 -29.01
C ASP A 68 -23.96 40.95 -29.65
N GLU A 69 -23.93 42.19 -29.17
CA GLU A 69 -24.77 43.29 -29.60
C GLU A 69 -24.52 43.69 -31.06
N ALA A 70 -25.61 44.00 -31.75
CA ALA A 70 -25.72 45.07 -32.74
C ALA A 70 -24.82 45.03 -33.98
N LEU A 71 -25.26 44.29 -35.01
CA LEU A 71 -25.07 44.69 -36.41
C LEU A 71 -26.34 44.33 -37.21
N GLU A 72 -27.22 45.32 -37.40
CA GLU A 72 -28.26 45.27 -38.44
C GLU A 72 -27.60 45.46 -39.80
N VAL A 73 -27.49 44.37 -40.58
CA VAL A 73 -27.28 44.45 -42.03
C VAL A 73 -28.22 43.45 -42.68
N ASP A 74 -29.26 44.00 -43.30
CA ASP A 74 -30.17 43.30 -44.21
C ASP A 74 -29.42 42.90 -45.48
N GLU A 75 -28.90 41.67 -45.51
CA GLU A 75 -28.75 40.91 -46.76
C GLU A 75 -29.24 39.49 -46.48
N GLN A 76 -30.06 38.98 -47.40
CA GLN A 76 -30.76 37.70 -47.31
C GLN A 76 -29.79 36.54 -47.03
N MET A 77 -29.49 36.28 -45.76
CA MET A 77 -28.76 35.07 -45.37
C MET A 77 -29.70 33.88 -45.50
N GLU A 78 -29.42 33.01 -46.47
CA GLU A 78 -29.94 31.64 -46.45
C GLU A 78 -29.60 31.01 -45.09
N LYS A 79 -30.63 30.73 -44.31
CA LYS A 79 -30.51 30.02 -43.03
C LYS A 79 -30.08 28.58 -43.31
N ILE A 80 -28.77 28.34 -43.39
CA ILE A 80 -28.20 27.00 -43.50
C ILE A 80 -28.59 26.25 -42.22
N THR A 81 -29.53 25.33 -42.34
CA THR A 81 -29.92 24.47 -41.22
C THR A 81 -28.86 23.38 -41.12
N ILE A 82 -27.85 23.60 -40.29
CA ILE A 82 -26.84 22.59 -39.98
C ILE A 82 -27.54 21.47 -39.21
N ILE A 83 -27.85 20.37 -39.90
CA ILE A 83 -28.25 19.13 -39.25
C ILE A 83 -27.04 18.66 -38.46
N CYS A 84 -27.02 18.97 -37.17
CA CYS A 84 -26.00 18.50 -36.25
C CYS A 84 -26.22 16.99 -36.08
N PRO A 85 -25.41 16.09 -36.69
CA PRO A 85 -25.55 14.67 -36.42
C PRO A 85 -25.36 14.51 -34.93
N LYS A 86 -26.37 13.95 -34.23
CA LYS A 86 -26.41 13.81 -32.76
C LYS A 86 -25.00 13.52 -32.26
N LYS A 87 -24.30 14.56 -31.75
CA LYS A 87 -22.91 14.41 -31.32
C LYS A 87 -23.00 13.40 -30.20
N LYS A 88 -22.52 12.17 -30.42
CA LYS A 88 -22.31 11.23 -29.32
C LYS A 88 -21.50 12.02 -28.31
N LYS A 89 -21.98 12.15 -27.07
CA LYS A 89 -21.28 12.88 -26.02
C LYS A 89 -19.83 12.41 -26.09
N ILE A 90 -18.91 13.33 -26.41
CA ILE A 90 -17.48 13.04 -26.42
C ILE A 90 -17.22 12.46 -25.03
N LYS A 91 -16.87 11.16 -25.00
CA LYS A 91 -16.41 10.54 -23.76
C LYS A 91 -15.10 11.26 -23.49
N TRP A 92 -15.09 12.12 -22.47
CA TRP A 92 -13.90 12.80 -22.04
C TRP A 92 -12.89 11.74 -21.63
N ASP A 93 -11.94 11.47 -22.52
CA ASP A 93 -10.82 10.61 -22.24
C ASP A 93 -9.71 11.47 -21.65
N CYS A 94 -9.73 11.56 -20.32
CA CYS A 94 -8.70 12.26 -19.57
C CYS A 94 -7.33 11.62 -19.77
N GLU A 95 -7.24 10.32 -20.11
CA GLU A 95 -5.98 9.63 -20.34
C GLU A 95 -5.33 10.12 -21.64
N THR A 96 -6.12 10.29 -22.71
CA THR A 96 -5.64 10.89 -23.97
C THR A 96 -5.13 12.32 -23.76
N ALA A 97 -5.85 13.15 -22.99
CA ALA A 97 -5.45 14.53 -22.72
C ALA A 97 -4.16 14.62 -21.88
N VAL A 98 -4.02 13.77 -20.86
CA VAL A 98 -2.82 13.73 -20.01
C VAL A 98 -1.62 13.13 -20.78
N SER A 99 -1.86 12.14 -21.64
CA SER A 99 -0.82 11.53 -22.47
C SER A 99 -0.25 12.48 -23.52
N ALA A 100 -1.08 13.36 -24.10
CA ALA A 100 -0.65 14.35 -25.09
C ALA A 100 0.46 15.29 -24.58
N TYR A 101 0.49 15.54 -23.27
CA TYR A 101 1.50 16.38 -22.62
C TYR A 101 2.42 15.61 -21.65
N SER A 102 2.31 14.27 -21.61
CA SER A 102 3.23 13.47 -20.80
C SER A 102 4.61 13.50 -21.45
N ASN A 103 5.55 14.19 -20.81
CA ASN A 103 6.90 14.30 -21.30
C ASN A 103 7.68 13.06 -20.83
N ILE A 104 8.41 12.42 -21.74
CA ILE A 104 9.29 11.29 -21.42
C ILE A 104 10.70 11.75 -21.05
N TYR A 105 10.91 13.06 -20.98
CA TYR A 105 12.24 13.67 -20.85
C TYR A 105 12.83 13.51 -19.45
N ASN A 106 12.00 13.32 -18.43
CA ASN A 106 12.44 13.07 -17.07
C ASN A 106 12.19 11.61 -16.65
N ARG A 107 12.96 10.68 -17.22
CA ARG A 107 12.99 9.27 -16.77
C ARG A 107 14.27 9.02 -15.98
N PRO A 108 14.21 8.41 -14.79
CA PRO A 108 15.41 7.99 -14.07
C PRO A 108 16.20 7.00 -14.94
N ALA A 109 17.52 7.01 -14.80
CA ALA A 109 18.39 6.09 -15.53
C ALA A 109 18.02 4.63 -15.16
N VAL A 110 17.62 3.84 -16.16
CA VAL A 110 17.33 2.42 -15.98
C VAL A 110 18.64 1.70 -15.64
N ILE A 111 18.66 1.02 -14.50
CA ILE A 111 19.79 0.16 -14.12
C ILE A 111 19.75 -1.04 -15.06
N VAL A 112 20.65 -1.04 -16.04
CA VAL A 112 20.86 -2.20 -16.90
C VAL A 112 21.76 -3.17 -16.14
N ASP A 113 21.26 -4.38 -15.89
CA ASP A 113 22.09 -5.51 -15.46
C ASP A 113 22.99 -5.90 -16.65
N SER A 114 24.03 -5.09 -16.89
CA SER A 114 25.02 -5.43 -17.89
C SER A 114 25.71 -6.70 -17.40
N SER A 115 25.50 -7.83 -18.08
CA SER A 115 26.17 -9.10 -17.78
C SER A 115 27.71 -8.99 -17.84
N ARG A 116 28.22 -7.88 -18.40
CA ARG A 116 29.63 -7.50 -18.38
C ARG A 116 29.96 -6.80 -17.06
N LYS A 117 30.66 -7.52 -16.18
CA LYS A 117 31.32 -6.96 -15.00
C LYS A 117 32.23 -5.79 -15.41
N GLN A 118 31.78 -4.55 -15.24
CA GLN A 118 32.67 -3.41 -15.37
C GLN A 118 33.75 -3.50 -14.29
N LYS A 119 35.01 -3.29 -14.69
CA LYS A 119 36.15 -3.37 -13.76
C LYS A 119 36.03 -2.21 -12.77
N LEU A 120 35.61 -2.49 -11.53
CA LEU A 120 35.41 -1.55 -10.41
C LEU A 120 36.57 -0.55 -10.16
N LYS A 121 37.77 -0.82 -10.72
CA LYS A 121 38.97 0.01 -10.59
C LYS A 121 38.87 1.38 -11.27
N SER A 122 38.04 1.56 -12.31
CA SER A 122 37.88 2.88 -12.95
C SER A 122 36.95 3.80 -12.15
N VAL A 123 35.84 3.25 -11.63
CA VAL A 123 34.86 3.99 -10.81
C VAL A 123 35.50 4.48 -9.50
N LEU A 124 36.31 3.65 -8.85
CA LEU A 124 37.02 4.04 -7.61
C LEU A 124 37.96 5.24 -7.85
N ARG A 125 38.68 5.26 -8.98
CA ARG A 125 39.58 6.37 -9.35
C ARG A 125 38.87 7.67 -9.72
N GLN A 126 37.61 7.60 -10.15
CA GLN A 126 36.79 8.80 -10.38
C GLN A 126 36.27 9.37 -9.07
N ILE A 127 35.92 8.51 -8.10
CA ILE A 127 35.47 8.93 -6.77
C ILE A 127 36.62 9.61 -6.00
N GLU A 128 37.86 9.09 -6.12
CA GLU A 128 39.04 9.70 -5.48
C GLU A 128 39.43 11.10 -6.02
N LYS A 129 38.94 11.47 -7.22
CA LYS A 129 39.24 12.78 -7.85
C LYS A 129 38.15 13.84 -7.60
N MET A 130 37.05 13.46 -6.95
CA MET A 130 36.04 14.41 -6.51
C MET A 130 36.47 14.96 -5.14
N ASP A 131 37.11 16.13 -5.15
CA ASP A 131 37.33 16.94 -3.95
C ASP A 131 36.00 17.51 -3.47
N TYR A 132 35.16 16.65 -2.89
CA TYR A 132 33.96 17.08 -2.19
C TYR A 132 34.39 17.61 -0.82
N SER A 133 34.55 18.94 -0.73
CA SER A 133 34.56 19.63 0.54
C SER A 133 33.23 19.32 1.25
N VAL A 134 33.27 18.34 2.15
CA VAL A 134 32.15 18.00 3.03
C VAL A 134 31.94 19.18 3.95
N GLN A 135 31.08 20.11 3.54
CA GLN A 135 30.53 21.11 4.44
C GLN A 135 29.83 20.35 5.57
N SER A 136 30.41 20.48 6.77
CA SER A 136 29.97 19.89 8.03
C SER A 136 28.67 20.54 8.53
N GLY A 137 27.59 20.46 7.74
CA GLY A 137 26.30 21.09 8.05
C GLY A 137 25.23 20.12 8.58
N THR A 138 25.35 18.81 8.31
CA THR A 138 24.35 17.83 8.76
C THR A 138 24.97 16.92 9.82
N LYS A 139 24.57 17.09 11.08
CA LYS A 139 24.85 16.10 12.14
C LYS A 139 24.06 14.82 11.80
N SER A 140 24.62 13.99 10.93
CA SER A 140 24.04 12.68 10.58
C SER A 140 23.97 11.83 11.84
N ALA A 141 22.84 11.18 12.09
CA ALA A 141 22.67 10.29 13.22
C ALA A 141 23.65 9.12 13.10
N ILE A 142 24.75 9.19 13.85
CA ILE A 142 25.79 8.15 13.84
C ILE A 142 25.21 6.89 14.52
N SER A 143 25.18 5.78 13.78
CA SER A 143 24.68 4.51 14.32
C SER A 143 25.47 4.06 15.55
N ARG A 144 24.79 3.35 16.47
CA ARG A 144 25.40 2.74 17.67
C ARG A 144 26.64 1.87 17.36
N VAL A 145 26.66 1.22 16.19
CA VAL A 145 27.80 0.41 15.74
C VAL A 145 28.96 1.30 15.30
N SER A 146 28.66 2.34 14.53
CA SER A 146 29.65 3.27 14.00
C SER A 146 30.38 4.00 15.13
N SER A 147 29.64 4.50 16.13
CA SER A 147 30.21 5.17 17.31
C SER A 147 31.08 4.25 18.16
N ALA A 148 30.68 2.98 18.37
CA ALA A 148 31.47 2.02 19.15
C ALA A 148 32.75 1.55 18.43
N THR A 149 32.81 1.64 17.10
CA THR A 149 33.95 1.11 16.30
C THR A 149 35.07 2.13 16.15
N MET A 150 34.78 3.42 16.31
CA MET A 150 35.79 4.49 16.22
C MET A 150 36.82 4.39 17.35
N LYS A 151 38.11 4.42 16.99
CA LYS A 151 39.23 4.51 17.94
C LYS A 151 39.60 5.98 18.15
N ARG A 152 39.72 6.42 19.41
CA ARG A 152 40.27 7.72 19.76
C ARG A 152 41.80 7.62 19.87
N ARG A 153 42.54 8.62 19.38
CA ARG A 153 44.00 8.70 19.59
C ARG A 153 44.23 9.04 21.07
N GLY A 154 45.08 8.27 21.76
CA GLY A 154 45.37 8.46 23.18
C GLY A 154 44.40 7.78 24.17
N GLU A 155 43.59 6.80 23.74
CA GLU A 155 42.67 6.09 24.65
C GLU A 155 43.41 5.45 25.86
N THR A 156 42.85 5.60 27.06
CA THR A 156 43.36 4.92 28.27
C THR A 156 43.13 3.41 28.17
N ALA A 157 43.80 2.62 29.00
CA ALA A 157 43.64 1.16 28.99
C ALA A 157 42.21 0.72 29.34
N GLU A 158 41.56 1.46 30.24
CA GLU A 158 40.17 1.23 30.65
C GLU A 158 39.18 1.57 29.53
N GLU A 159 39.35 2.72 28.88
CA GLU A 159 38.52 3.11 27.73
C GLU A 159 38.63 2.10 26.58
N ARG A 160 39.84 1.60 26.31
CA ARG A 160 40.06 0.52 25.33
C ARG A 160 39.31 -0.75 25.70
N LYS A 161 39.31 -1.13 26.98
CA LYS A 161 38.60 -2.31 27.49
C LYS A 161 37.09 -2.13 27.32
N ALA A 162 36.55 -0.97 27.69
CA ALA A 162 35.15 -0.63 27.53
C ALA A 162 34.71 -0.66 26.06
N ARG A 163 35.51 -0.08 25.14
CA ARG A 163 35.24 -0.11 23.70
C ARG A 163 35.25 -1.52 23.13
N LYS A 164 36.20 -2.36 23.54
CA LYS A 164 36.22 -3.78 23.11
C LYS A 164 35.04 -4.56 23.68
N ALA A 165 34.64 -4.28 24.92
CA ALA A 165 33.48 -4.90 25.55
C ALA A 165 32.18 -4.53 24.82
N SER A 166 31.97 -3.25 24.47
CA SER A 166 30.78 -2.81 23.73
C SER A 166 30.71 -3.47 22.34
N ILE A 167 31.82 -3.54 21.60
CA ILE A 167 31.88 -4.27 20.31
C ILE A 167 31.56 -5.75 20.50
N LYS A 168 32.04 -6.39 21.57
CA LYS A 168 31.76 -7.80 21.86
C LYS A 168 30.26 -8.01 22.11
N MET A 169 29.62 -7.11 22.87
CA MET A 169 28.18 -7.15 23.11
C MET A 169 27.37 -6.96 21.84
N ILE A 170 27.67 -5.93 21.04
CA ILE A 170 27.00 -5.69 19.75
C ILE A 170 27.11 -6.91 18.82
N ARG A 171 28.27 -7.56 18.77
CA ARG A 171 28.46 -8.79 17.99
C ARG A 171 27.69 -9.97 18.56
N ALA A 172 27.55 -10.07 19.88
CA ALA A 172 26.76 -11.12 20.52
C ALA A 172 25.27 -10.96 20.22
N GLU A 173 24.74 -9.75 20.41
CA GLU A 173 23.39 -9.33 20.05
C GLU A 173 23.08 -9.66 18.58
N ARG A 174 23.93 -9.24 17.65
CA ARG A 174 23.75 -9.52 16.23
C ARG A 174 23.81 -11.00 15.85
N ARG A 175 24.56 -11.83 16.59
CA ARG A 175 24.54 -13.29 16.39
C ARG A 175 23.26 -13.91 16.91
N ALA A 176 22.73 -13.42 18.03
CA ALA A 176 21.45 -13.85 18.59
C ALA A 176 20.30 -13.48 17.63
N GLU A 177 20.25 -12.24 17.13
CA GLU A 177 19.30 -11.78 16.12
C GLU A 177 19.35 -12.64 14.86
N LYS A 178 20.56 -12.88 14.32
CA LYS A 178 20.74 -13.74 13.13
C LYS A 178 20.22 -15.16 13.37
N LYS A 179 20.42 -15.71 14.57
CA LYS A 179 19.92 -17.04 14.94
C LYS A 179 18.39 -17.03 15.06
N CYS A 180 17.83 -16.03 15.72
CA CYS A 180 16.38 -15.83 15.85
C CYS A 180 15.72 -15.73 14.47
N ASN A 181 16.16 -14.78 13.63
CA ASN A 181 15.62 -14.61 12.28
C ASN A 181 15.73 -15.88 11.45
N LYS A 182 16.86 -16.61 11.53
CA LYS A 182 17.01 -17.89 10.82
C LYS A 182 15.98 -18.93 11.26
N LEU A 183 15.62 -18.97 12.54
CA LEU A 183 14.58 -19.86 13.06
C LEU A 183 13.20 -19.40 12.60
N THR A 184 12.90 -18.10 12.68
CA THR A 184 11.65 -17.51 12.19
C THR A 184 11.40 -17.84 10.73
N PHE A 185 12.37 -17.60 9.84
CA PHE A 185 12.24 -17.96 8.41
C PHE A 185 12.11 -19.47 8.20
N LYS A 186 12.73 -20.30 9.04
CA LYS A 186 12.59 -21.76 8.93
C LYS A 186 11.17 -22.21 9.29
N GLU A 187 10.57 -21.60 10.31
CA GLU A 187 9.20 -21.87 10.73
C GLU A 187 8.18 -21.35 9.73
N GLU A 188 8.36 -20.12 9.24
CA GLU A 188 7.52 -19.55 8.18
C GLU A 188 7.56 -20.42 6.93
N ARG A 189 8.74 -20.89 6.51
CA ARG A 189 8.87 -21.80 5.37
C ARG A 189 8.12 -23.13 5.59
N LYS A 190 8.07 -23.65 6.82
CA LYS A 190 7.27 -24.84 7.14
C LYS A 190 5.77 -24.53 7.07
N LYS A 191 5.33 -23.38 7.60
CA LYS A 191 3.92 -22.93 7.56
C LYS A 191 3.45 -22.69 6.12
N ALA A 192 4.29 -22.07 5.30
CA ALA A 192 4.03 -21.87 3.88
C ALA A 192 3.97 -23.21 3.14
N ALA A 193 4.89 -24.15 3.44
CA ALA A 193 4.86 -25.49 2.85
C ALA A 193 3.59 -26.28 3.23
N SER A 194 3.11 -26.15 4.47
CA SER A 194 1.84 -26.77 4.87
C SER A 194 0.63 -26.11 4.23
N CYS A 195 0.62 -24.77 4.09
CA CYS A 195 -0.52 -24.09 3.46
C CYS A 195 -0.58 -24.33 1.94
N CYS A 196 0.56 -24.40 1.25
CA CYS A 196 0.60 -24.65 -0.19
C CYS A 196 0.39 -26.13 -0.56
N HIS A 197 0.41 -27.05 0.40
CA HIS A 197 0.09 -28.47 0.15
C HIS A 197 -1.37 -28.68 -0.28
N GLY A 198 -2.27 -27.73 0.00
CA GLY A 198 -3.69 -27.78 -0.39
C GLY A 198 -4.08 -26.84 -1.54
N SER A 199 -3.17 -26.01 -2.05
CA SER A 199 -3.50 -25.02 -3.08
C SER A 199 -2.53 -25.12 -4.25
N ILE A 200 -2.88 -25.94 -5.25
CA ILE A 200 -2.22 -25.92 -6.56
C ILE A 200 -2.62 -24.60 -7.24
N ILE A 201 -1.85 -23.54 -6.97
CA ILE A 201 -1.93 -22.31 -7.77
C ILE A 201 -1.38 -22.68 -9.15
N ARG A 202 -2.28 -22.98 -10.09
CA ARG A 202 -1.93 -23.15 -11.50
C ARG A 202 -1.54 -21.78 -12.04
N MET A 203 -0.25 -21.47 -12.01
CA MET A 203 0.28 -20.32 -12.72
C MET A 203 0.05 -20.56 -14.22
N MET A 204 -0.96 -19.92 -14.80
CA MET A 204 -1.10 -19.91 -16.26
C MET A 204 -0.05 -18.94 -16.85
N PRO A 205 0.65 -19.32 -17.93
CA PRO A 205 1.56 -18.42 -18.60
C PRO A 205 0.78 -17.23 -19.16
N ILE A 206 1.31 -16.03 -18.95
CA ILE A 206 0.85 -14.81 -19.61
C ILE A 206 1.23 -14.97 -21.09
N VAL A 207 0.21 -15.07 -21.95
CA VAL A 207 0.33 -15.07 -23.42
C VAL A 207 0.65 -13.66 -23.89
#